data_AF-A0A1F5WQ28-F1
#
_entry.id   AF-A0A1F5WQ28-F1
#
_cell.length_a   1.000
_cell.length_b   1.000
_cell.length_c   1.000
_cell.angle_alpha   90.00
_cell.angle_beta   90.00
_cell.angle_gamma   90.00
#
_symmetry.space_group_name_H-M   'P 1'
#
loop_
_entity.id
_entity.type
_entity.pdbx_description
1 polymer ?
#
loop_
_entity_poly.entity_id
_entity_poly.type
_entity_poly.pdbx_seq_one_letter_code
_entity_poly.pdbx_strand_id
1 'polypeptide(L)'
;MQYVCELCTIAAKNFRQTVVWFEREGGETKSQIARNDTNGNFTLVAEEKLKDGIYKVWAEVIDDRKAKSIPSEKITISIERPAILRIGSWAVGFLSVVIPLIALTLLLVYLAWHWWHKFAAMRKRIKKEIGEAEHVLHKAFGLLKEAIREQIKTLEKAKTKRQLTEEEEKIIKQLKKDLDDAEKFVRKEIEDIEKAVK
;
A
#
# COMPACT_ATOMS: atom_id res chain seq x y z
N MET A 1 17.68 -8.70 -44.25
CA MET A 1 18.77 -8.13 -45.06
C MET A 1 19.96 -9.06 -44.92
N GLN A 2 20.26 -9.77 -46.00
CA GLN A 2 21.25 -10.84 -46.08
C GLN A 2 22.55 -10.22 -46.56
N TYR A 3 23.54 -10.10 -45.68
CA TYR A 3 24.84 -9.55 -46.03
C TYR A 3 25.78 -10.72 -46.32
N VAL A 4 25.97 -10.98 -47.62
CA VAL A 4 26.97 -11.91 -48.13
C VAL A 4 28.29 -11.15 -48.14
N CYS A 5 29.25 -11.55 -47.31
CA CYS A 5 30.60 -10.97 -47.31
C CYS A 5 31.42 -11.64 -48.42
N GLU A 6 31.27 -11.17 -49.65
CA GLU A 6 32.20 -11.49 -50.73
C GLU A 6 33.46 -10.65 -50.54
N LEU A 7 34.58 -11.28 -50.16
CA LEU A 7 35.96 -10.96 -50.54
C LEU A 7 36.95 -11.60 -49.55
N CYS A 8 37.47 -12.80 -49.87
CA CYS A 8 38.86 -13.16 -49.62
C CYS A 8 39.22 -14.43 -50.41
N THR A 9 39.70 -14.27 -51.64
CA THR A 9 40.26 -15.39 -52.41
C THR A 9 41.67 -15.70 -51.90
N ILE A 10 41.78 -16.63 -50.94
CA ILE A 10 43.08 -17.23 -50.56
C ILE A 10 43.17 -18.60 -51.23
N ALA A 11 44.09 -18.72 -52.18
CA ALA A 11 44.42 -19.96 -52.86
C ALA A 11 45.07 -20.96 -51.88
N ALA A 12 44.28 -21.83 -51.26
CA ALA A 12 44.75 -23.12 -50.77
C ALA A 12 43.58 -24.10 -50.61
N LYS A 13 43.76 -25.24 -51.28
CA LYS A 13 42.78 -26.30 -51.52
C LYS A 13 42.82 -27.26 -50.31
N ASN A 14 42.12 -26.94 -49.21
CA ASN A 14 41.65 -27.86 -48.12
C ASN A 14 41.41 -27.16 -46.77
N PHE A 15 40.66 -26.06 -46.70
CA PHE A 15 40.28 -25.48 -45.40
C PHE A 15 38.88 -25.95 -44.98
N ARG A 16 38.77 -26.76 -43.91
CA ARG A 16 37.47 -27.31 -43.48
C ARG A 16 36.75 -26.50 -42.41
N GLN A 17 37.47 -25.70 -41.62
CA GLN A 17 36.90 -25.05 -40.44
C GLN A 17 37.43 -23.62 -40.30
N THR A 18 36.52 -22.67 -40.09
CA THR A 18 36.83 -21.28 -39.73
C THR A 18 36.34 -21.02 -38.32
N VAL A 19 37.20 -20.47 -37.47
CA VAL A 19 36.81 -19.98 -36.15
C VAL A 19 36.50 -18.51 -36.27
N VAL A 20 35.27 -18.14 -35.92
CA VAL A 20 34.82 -16.75 -35.85
C VAL A 20 34.84 -16.32 -34.40
N TRP A 21 35.54 -15.23 -34.14
CA TRP A 21 35.68 -14.62 -32.82
C TRP A 21 34.76 -13.40 -32.71
N PHE A 22 34.15 -13.23 -31.54
CA PHE A 22 33.28 -12.12 -31.19
C PHE A 22 33.75 -11.54 -29.87
N GLU A 23 34.23 -10.30 -29.91
CA GLU A 23 34.68 -9.56 -28.73
C GLU A 23 33.73 -8.39 -28.49
N ARG A 24 33.02 -8.40 -27.36
CA ARG A 24 32.23 -7.24 -26.94
C ARG A 24 33.17 -6.19 -26.36
N GLU A 25 32.95 -4.92 -26.69
CA GLU A 25 33.74 -3.82 -26.12
C GLU A 25 33.73 -3.87 -24.58
N GLY A 26 34.89 -4.12 -23.97
CA GLY A 26 35.07 -4.27 -22.52
C GLY A 26 34.55 -5.58 -21.91
N GLY A 27 34.28 -6.62 -22.72
CA GLY A 27 33.73 -7.90 -22.28
C GLY A 27 34.54 -9.13 -22.70
N GLU A 28 33.97 -10.31 -22.44
CA GLU A 28 34.60 -11.59 -22.78
C GLU A 28 34.57 -11.88 -24.29
N THR A 29 35.65 -12.49 -24.79
CA THR A 29 35.74 -12.96 -26.17
C THR A 29 35.09 -14.33 -26.30
N LYS A 30 34.13 -14.47 -27.22
CA LYS A 30 33.48 -15.75 -27.56
C LYS A 30 33.92 -16.23 -28.95
N SER A 31 34.06 -17.53 -29.14
CA SER A 31 34.38 -18.13 -30.44
C SER A 31 33.37 -19.18 -30.86
N GLN A 32 33.05 -19.24 -32.15
CA GLN A 32 32.23 -20.30 -32.73
C GLN A 32 32.91 -20.85 -33.99
N ILE A 33 32.81 -22.15 -34.20
CA ILE A 33 33.41 -22.84 -35.34
C ILE A 33 32.37 -22.95 -36.45
N ALA A 34 32.64 -22.35 -37.61
CA ALA A 34 31.84 -22.49 -38.81
C ALA A 34 32.47 -23.53 -39.75
N ARG A 35 31.63 -24.34 -40.41
CA ARG A 35 32.06 -25.23 -41.49
C ARG A 35 32.14 -24.45 -42.80
N ASN A 36 33.23 -24.62 -43.53
CA ASN A 36 33.45 -23.95 -44.81
C ASN A 36 32.86 -24.77 -45.95
N ASP A 37 32.37 -24.09 -46.99
CA ASP A 37 31.94 -24.71 -48.24
C ASP A 37 33.14 -25.09 -49.14
N THR A 38 32.86 -25.70 -50.30
CA THR A 38 33.89 -26.12 -51.26
C THR A 38 34.68 -24.97 -51.88
N ASN A 39 34.21 -23.73 -51.72
CA ASN A 39 34.80 -22.51 -52.25
C ASN A 39 35.46 -21.67 -51.14
N GLY A 40 35.45 -22.12 -49.89
CA GLY A 40 36.01 -21.43 -48.74
C GLY A 40 35.06 -20.42 -48.07
N ASN A 41 33.82 -20.27 -48.52
CA ASN A 41 32.84 -19.42 -47.85
C ASN A 41 32.26 -20.13 -46.63
N PHE A 42 31.90 -19.35 -45.62
CA PHE A 42 31.24 -19.85 -44.43
C PHE A 42 30.07 -18.92 -44.06
N THR A 43 29.00 -19.50 -43.55
CA THR A 43 27.89 -18.75 -42.93
C THR A 43 27.77 -19.23 -41.50
N LEU A 44 27.90 -18.29 -40.56
CA LEU A 44 27.74 -18.58 -39.14
C LEU A 44 26.50 -17.82 -38.64
N VAL A 45 25.56 -18.56 -38.06
CA VAL A 45 24.46 -17.99 -37.28
C VAL A 45 24.85 -18.15 -35.82
N ALA A 46 25.00 -17.05 -35.10
CA ALA A 46 25.34 -17.10 -33.69
C ALA A 46 24.28 -17.90 -32.91
N GLU A 47 24.70 -18.96 -32.21
CA GLU A 47 23.80 -19.86 -31.48
C GLU A 47 23.13 -19.17 -30.28
N GLU A 48 23.81 -18.20 -29.66
CA GLU A 48 23.29 -17.41 -28.55
C GLU A 48 22.85 -16.01 -28.98
N LYS A 49 21.72 -15.54 -28.43
CA LYS A 49 21.30 -14.14 -28.54
C LYS A 49 22.38 -13.25 -27.94
N LEU A 50 23.15 -12.59 -28.80
CA LEU A 50 24.12 -11.58 -28.40
C LEU A 50 23.40 -10.44 -27.67
N LYS A 51 24.01 -9.95 -26.60
CA LYS A 51 23.47 -8.83 -25.80
C LYS A 51 23.66 -7.52 -26.56
N ASP A 52 22.89 -6.50 -26.21
CA ASP A 52 22.98 -5.20 -26.85
C ASP A 52 24.38 -4.59 -26.64
N GLY A 53 25.03 -4.09 -27.70
CA GLY A 53 26.36 -3.49 -27.63
C GLY A 53 27.18 -3.60 -28.91
N ILE A 54 28.39 -3.05 -28.85
CA ILE A 54 29.36 -3.03 -29.94
C ILE A 54 30.24 -4.28 -29.86
N TYR A 55 30.32 -5.02 -30.97
CA TYR A 55 31.14 -6.22 -31.09
C TYR A 55 32.16 -6.06 -32.21
N LYS A 56 33.39 -6.50 -31.94
CA LYS A 56 34.43 -6.71 -32.94
C LYS A 56 34.42 -8.18 -33.35
N VAL A 57 34.36 -8.43 -34.65
CA VAL A 57 34.27 -9.77 -35.24
C VAL A 57 35.45 -9.99 -36.18
N TRP A 58 36.14 -11.11 -36.03
CA TRP A 58 37.20 -11.54 -36.95
C TRP A 58 37.22 -13.06 -37.09
N ALA A 59 37.87 -13.55 -38.14
CA ALA A 59 37.91 -14.96 -38.49
C ALA A 59 39.35 -15.48 -38.61
N GLU A 60 39.56 -16.73 -38.20
CA GLU A 60 40.81 -17.48 -38.36
C GLU A 60 40.49 -18.84 -38.98
N VAL A 61 41.27 -19.26 -39.97
CA VAL A 61 41.10 -20.56 -40.63
C VAL A 61 41.98 -21.61 -39.96
N ILE A 62 41.44 -22.82 -39.74
CA ILE A 62 42.17 -23.97 -39.21
C ILE A 62 42.33 -25.03 -40.32
N ASP A 63 43.58 -25.42 -40.57
CA ASP A 63 43.94 -26.52 -41.49
C ASP A 63 43.81 -27.89 -40.80
N ASP A 64 43.78 -28.98 -41.58
CA ASP A 64 43.70 -30.38 -41.13
C ASP A 64 44.84 -30.74 -40.14
N ARG A 65 45.93 -29.97 -40.12
CA ARG A 65 47.07 -30.09 -39.19
C ARG A 65 46.92 -29.28 -37.89
N LYS A 66 45.74 -28.68 -37.64
CA LYS A 66 45.46 -27.73 -36.55
C LYS A 66 46.29 -26.43 -36.59
N ALA A 67 46.88 -26.09 -37.73
CA ALA A 67 47.56 -24.82 -37.93
C ALA A 67 46.53 -23.69 -38.15
N LYS A 68 46.78 -22.52 -37.56
CA LYS A 68 45.90 -21.35 -37.64
C LYS A 68 46.44 -20.32 -38.64
N SER A 69 45.55 -19.70 -39.41
CA SER A 69 45.88 -18.57 -40.28
C SER A 69 46.13 -17.28 -39.49
N ILE A 70 46.65 -16.27 -40.19
CA ILE A 70 46.59 -14.89 -39.72
C ILE A 70 45.11 -14.51 -39.56
N PRO A 71 44.73 -13.78 -38.49
CA PRO A 71 43.36 -13.32 -38.29
C PRO A 71 42.95 -12.31 -39.37
N SER A 72 41.67 -12.32 -39.73
CA SER A 72 41.08 -11.34 -40.64
C SER A 72 41.06 -9.93 -40.04
N GLU A 73 40.77 -8.95 -40.88
CA GLU A 73 40.44 -7.60 -40.41
C GLU A 73 39.23 -7.66 -39.46
N LYS A 74 39.29 -6.84 -38.40
CA LYS A 74 38.24 -6.79 -37.38
C LYS A 74 37.09 -5.90 -37.86
N ILE A 75 35.92 -6.50 -38.06
CA ILE A 75 34.70 -5.78 -38.43
C ILE A 75 33.93 -5.41 -37.16
N THR A 76 33.44 -4.17 -37.09
CA THR A 76 32.65 -3.71 -35.94
C THR A 76 31.17 -3.76 -36.25
N ILE A 77 30.39 -4.47 -35.43
CA ILE A 77 28.92 -4.56 -35.54
C ILE A 77 28.25 -3.97 -34.30
N SER A 78 27.20 -3.18 -34.49
CA SER A 78 26.36 -2.67 -33.39
C SER A 78 25.07 -3.46 -33.31
N ILE A 79 24.80 -4.07 -32.15
CA ILE A 79 23.57 -4.81 -31.89
C ILE A 79 22.70 -3.93 -30.99
N GLU A 80 21.68 -3.30 -31.57
CA GLU A 80 20.70 -2.49 -30.84
C GLU A 80 19.33 -3.17 -30.86
N ARG A 81 18.70 -3.32 -29.69
CA ARG A 81 17.28 -3.68 -29.65
C ARG A 81 16.43 -2.49 -30.09
N PRO A 82 15.33 -2.74 -30.84
CA PRO A 82 14.43 -1.68 -31.25
C PRO A 82 13.88 -0.95 -30.02
N ALA A 83 13.95 0.38 -30.05
CA ALA A 83 13.53 1.26 -28.94
C ALA A 83 12.10 0.98 -28.44
N ILE A 84 11.22 0.49 -29.32
CA ILE A 84 9.83 0.09 -29.02
C ILE A 84 9.77 -0.96 -27.90
N LEU A 85 10.69 -1.93 -27.89
CA LEU A 85 10.73 -2.97 -26.85
C LEU A 85 11.25 -2.44 -25.50
N ARG A 86 12.07 -1.38 -25.51
CA ARG A 86 12.58 -0.73 -24.28
C ARG A 86 11.52 0.17 -23.62
N ILE A 87 10.66 0.80 -24.41
CA ILE A 87 9.59 1.68 -23.90
C ILE A 87 8.44 0.83 -23.33
N GLY A 88 8.09 -0.27 -24.02
CA GLY A 88 7.04 -1.18 -23.56
C GLY A 88 7.34 -1.83 -22.20
N SER A 89 8.59 -2.22 -21.95
CA SER A 89 8.96 -2.85 -20.66
C SER A 89 8.87 -1.89 -19.48
N TRP A 90 9.24 -0.62 -19.66
CA TRP A 90 9.14 0.39 -18.60
C TRP A 90 7.68 0.75 -18.28
N ALA A 91 6.85 0.93 -19.32
CA ALA A 91 5.43 1.23 -19.15
C ALA A 91 4.69 0.11 -18.40
N VAL A 92 4.98 -1.16 -18.72
CA VAL A 92 4.37 -2.33 -18.06
C VAL A 92 4.71 -2.39 -16.57
N GLY A 93 5.98 -2.14 -16.21
CA GLY A 93 6.39 -2.12 -14.79
C GLY A 93 5.75 -0.97 -14.00
N PHE A 94 5.60 0.20 -14.62
CA PHE A 94 4.91 1.33 -13.99
C PHE A 94 3.41 1.04 -13.80
N LEU A 95 2.74 0.55 -14.83
CA LEU A 95 1.32 0.19 -14.80
C LEU A 95 1.02 -0.92 -13.77
N SER A 96 1.91 -1.91 -13.62
CA SER A 96 1.71 -3.03 -12.69
C SER A 96 1.69 -2.59 -11.22
N VAL A 97 2.29 -1.45 -10.88
CA VAL A 97 2.30 -0.89 -9.51
C VAL A 97 1.19 0.14 -9.34
N VAL A 98 0.96 0.98 -10.35
CA VAL A 98 -0.02 2.08 -10.28
C VAL A 98 -1.45 1.56 -10.22
N ILE A 99 -1.80 0.53 -11.02
CA ILE A 99 -3.15 -0.04 -11.04
C ILE A 99 -3.58 -0.58 -9.67
N PRO A 100 -2.81 -1.48 -9.00
CA PRO A 100 -3.20 -1.96 -7.68
C PRO A 100 -3.18 -0.86 -6.62
N LEU A 101 -2.31 0.14 -6.75
CA LEU A 101 -2.30 1.28 -5.84
C LEU A 101 -3.60 2.10 -5.94
N ILE A 102 -4.05 2.40 -7.16
CA ILE A 102 -5.34 3.08 -7.39
C ILE A 102 -6.49 2.23 -6.84
N ALA A 103 -6.52 0.94 -7.13
CA ALA A 103 -7.55 0.04 -6.59
C ALA A 103 -7.57 0.01 -5.06
N LEU A 104 -6.40 -0.03 -4.41
CA LEU A 104 -6.27 0.02 -2.95
C LEU A 104 -6.78 1.35 -2.39
N THR A 105 -6.42 2.48 -3.00
CA THR A 105 -6.89 3.80 -2.56
C THR A 105 -8.42 3.93 -2.68
N LEU A 106 -9.01 3.46 -3.78
CA LEU A 106 -10.45 3.46 -3.97
C LEU A 106 -11.16 2.56 -2.95
N LEU A 107 -10.58 1.39 -2.66
CA LEU A 107 -11.10 0.49 -1.62
C LEU A 107 -11.08 1.16 -0.25
N LEU A 108 -9.99 1.83 0.12
CA LEU A 108 -9.89 2.54 1.40
C LEU A 108 -10.89 3.70 1.48
N VAL A 109 -11.06 4.48 0.41
CA VAL A 109 -12.06 5.55 0.35
C VAL A 109 -13.47 4.98 0.49
N TYR A 110 -13.77 3.87 -0.21
CA TYR A 110 -15.07 3.20 -0.11
C TYR A 110 -15.35 2.69 1.31
N LEU A 111 -14.36 2.05 1.95
CA LEU A 111 -14.50 1.57 3.32
C LEU A 111 -14.68 2.73 4.31
N ALA A 112 -13.89 3.80 4.19
CA ALA A 112 -14.01 4.99 5.02
C ALA A 112 -15.39 5.65 4.85
N TRP A 113 -15.88 5.76 3.62
CA TRP A 113 -17.21 6.29 3.32
C TRP A 113 -18.32 5.43 3.93
N HIS A 114 -18.27 4.12 3.72
CA HIS A 114 -19.24 3.18 4.26
C HIS A 114 -19.25 3.20 5.81
N TRP A 115 -18.07 3.21 6.41
CA TRP A 115 -17.90 3.30 7.87
C TRP A 115 -18.46 4.61 8.42
N TRP A 116 -18.12 5.73 7.78
CA TRP A 116 -18.62 7.05 8.17
C TRP A 116 -20.14 7.13 8.13
N HIS A 117 -20.78 6.62 7.07
CA HIS A 117 -22.23 6.60 6.96
C HIS A 117 -22.90 5.81 8.09
N LYS A 118 -22.36 4.63 8.42
CA LYS A 118 -22.88 3.79 9.51
C LYS A 118 -22.65 4.45 10.89
N PHE A 119 -21.46 4.99 11.13
CA PHE A 119 -21.12 5.66 12.39
C PHE A 119 -21.89 6.97 12.59
N ALA A 120 -22.12 7.74 11.53
CA ALA A 120 -22.91 8.96 11.58
C ALA A 120 -24.36 8.65 11.99
N ALA A 121 -24.96 7.59 11.45
CA ALA A 121 -26.30 7.16 11.83
C ALA A 121 -26.34 6.69 13.31
N MET A 122 -25.35 5.91 13.74
CA MET A 122 -25.26 5.44 15.13
C MET A 122 -25.07 6.60 16.12
N ARG A 123 -24.18 7.55 15.82
CA ARG A 123 -23.92 8.74 16.65
C ARG A 123 -25.18 9.59 16.83
N LYS A 124 -26.00 9.74 15.77
CA LYS A 124 -27.28 10.45 15.85
C LYS A 124 -28.28 9.75 16.78
N ARG A 125 -28.38 8.43 16.71
CA ARG A 125 -29.27 7.65 17.60
C ARG A 125 -28.83 7.74 19.06
N ILE A 126 -27.54 7.56 19.32
CA ILE A 126 -26.97 7.66 20.67
C ILE A 126 -27.21 9.06 21.26
N LYS A 127 -26.96 10.13 20.52
CA LYS A 127 -27.22 11.50 20.98
C LYS A 127 -28.69 11.72 21.35
N LYS A 128 -29.60 11.13 20.58
CA LYS A 128 -31.04 11.19 20.86
C LYS A 128 -31.40 10.41 22.14
N GLU A 129 -30.95 9.17 22.24
CA GLU A 129 -31.23 8.30 23.40
C GLU A 129 -30.66 8.88 24.70
N ILE A 130 -29.46 9.48 24.66
CA ILE A 130 -28.87 10.15 25.82
C ILE A 130 -29.73 11.36 26.25
N GLY A 131 -30.18 12.19 25.30
CA GLY A 131 -31.05 13.32 25.63
C GLY A 131 -32.42 12.90 26.19
N GLU A 132 -32.99 11.81 25.68
CA GLU A 132 -34.22 11.22 26.24
C GLU A 132 -33.98 10.68 27.66
N ALA A 133 -32.86 9.98 27.89
CA ALA A 133 -32.49 9.45 29.20
C ALA A 133 -32.24 10.58 30.22
N GLU A 134 -31.55 11.65 29.81
CA GLU A 134 -31.31 12.85 30.61
C GLU A 134 -32.65 13.50 31.05
N HIS A 135 -33.57 13.69 30.10
CA HIS A 135 -34.88 14.27 30.39
C HIS A 135 -35.70 13.39 31.36
N VAL A 136 -35.68 12.06 31.19
CA VAL A 136 -36.36 11.12 32.08
C VAL A 136 -35.73 11.14 33.48
N LEU A 137 -34.39 11.15 33.57
CA LEU A 137 -33.66 11.23 34.83
C LEU A 137 -33.99 12.53 35.58
N HIS A 138 -33.97 13.67 34.87
CA HIS A 138 -34.29 14.98 35.44
C HIS A 138 -35.73 15.02 35.99
N LYS A 139 -36.69 14.47 35.24
CA LYS A 139 -38.09 14.38 35.68
C LYS A 139 -38.25 13.46 36.89
N ALA A 140 -37.65 12.28 36.88
CA ALA A 140 -37.72 11.33 37.99
C ALA A 140 -37.10 11.91 39.27
N PHE A 141 -35.95 12.57 39.16
CA PHE A 141 -35.29 13.24 40.27
C PHE A 141 -36.12 14.42 40.80
N GLY A 142 -36.73 15.21 39.91
CA GLY A 142 -37.65 16.29 40.29
C GLY A 142 -38.86 15.79 41.09
N LEU A 143 -39.48 14.69 40.66
CA LEU A 143 -40.59 14.06 41.38
C LEU A 143 -40.16 13.54 42.77
N LEU A 144 -38.99 12.90 42.85
CA LEU A 144 -38.43 12.43 44.12
C LEU A 144 -38.16 13.59 45.08
N LYS A 145 -37.57 14.67 44.58
CA LYS A 145 -37.29 15.89 45.32
C LYS A 145 -38.57 16.52 45.88
N GLU A 146 -39.62 16.60 45.08
CA GLU A 146 -40.90 17.15 45.53
C GLU A 146 -41.53 16.27 46.63
N ALA A 147 -41.51 14.95 46.46
CA ALA A 147 -42.03 14.01 47.47
C ALA A 147 -41.27 14.10 48.80
N ILE A 148 -39.94 14.25 48.78
CA ILE A 148 -39.13 14.43 49.99
C ILE A 148 -39.44 15.79 50.65
N ARG A 149 -39.58 16.86 49.86
CA ARG A 149 -39.93 18.19 50.37
C ARG A 149 -41.31 18.22 51.02
N GLU A 150 -42.30 17.54 50.45
CA GLU A 150 -43.62 17.42 51.06
C GLU A 150 -43.59 16.67 52.40
N GLN A 151 -42.79 15.60 52.51
CA GLN A 151 -42.58 14.88 53.77
C GLN A 151 -41.95 15.78 54.84
N ILE A 152 -40.89 16.52 54.47
CA ILE A 152 -40.24 17.49 55.36
C ILE A 152 -41.26 18.56 55.82
N LYS A 153 -42.05 19.12 54.90
CA LYS A 153 -43.05 20.15 55.21
C LYS A 153 -44.15 19.63 56.14
N THR A 154 -44.54 18.37 55.99
CA THR A 154 -45.54 17.73 56.86
C THR A 154 -45.00 17.56 58.28
N LEU A 155 -43.74 17.14 58.42
CA LEU A 155 -43.06 17.04 59.71
C LEU A 155 -42.83 18.42 60.37
N GLU A 156 -42.49 19.45 59.59
CA GLU A 156 -42.37 20.83 60.09
C GLU A 156 -43.71 21.41 60.55
N LYS A 157 -44.80 21.11 59.85
CA LYS A 157 -46.16 21.46 60.32
C LYS A 157 -46.51 20.76 61.64
N ALA A 158 -46.08 19.51 61.81
CA ALA A 158 -46.26 18.79 63.08
C ALA A 158 -45.46 19.46 64.22
N LYS A 159 -44.24 19.94 63.96
CA LYS A 159 -43.44 20.76 64.91
C LYS A 159 -44.17 22.01 65.40
N THR A 160 -45.03 22.58 64.57
CA THR A 160 -45.78 23.80 64.91
C THR A 160 -46.95 23.49 65.85
N LYS A 161 -47.45 22.24 65.85
CA LYS A 161 -48.57 21.78 66.68
C LYS A 161 -48.12 21.05 67.96
N ARG A 162 -46.92 20.44 67.96
CA ARG A 162 -46.28 19.75 69.09
C ARG A 162 -44.76 19.91 69.00
N GLN A 163 -44.04 19.82 70.11
CA GLN A 163 -42.58 19.66 70.05
C GLN A 163 -42.23 18.35 69.32
N LEU A 164 -41.28 18.43 68.39
CA LEU A 164 -40.67 17.25 67.77
C LEU A 164 -39.75 16.57 68.80
N THR A 165 -39.58 15.26 68.69
CA THR A 165 -38.51 14.58 69.43
C THR A 165 -37.15 14.91 68.80
N GLU A 166 -36.05 14.75 69.55
CA GLU A 166 -34.70 15.03 69.04
C GLU A 166 -34.37 14.17 67.79
N GLU A 167 -34.90 12.95 67.74
CA GLU A 167 -34.76 11.99 66.65
C GLU A 167 -35.46 12.50 65.38
N GLU A 168 -36.67 13.04 65.49
CA GLU A 168 -37.40 13.61 64.37
C GLU A 168 -36.68 14.84 63.78
N GLU A 169 -36.15 15.70 64.65
CA GLU A 169 -35.37 16.87 64.21
C GLU A 169 -34.06 16.46 63.52
N LYS A 170 -33.38 15.43 64.04
CA LYS A 170 -32.19 14.84 63.41
C LYS A 170 -32.50 14.24 62.04
N ILE A 171 -33.62 13.53 61.89
CA ILE A 171 -34.06 12.94 60.61
C ILE A 171 -34.35 14.05 59.59
N ILE A 172 -35.05 15.13 59.96
CA ILE A 172 -35.32 16.25 59.04
C ILE A 172 -34.01 16.88 58.56
N LYS A 173 -33.08 17.12 59.49
CA LYS A 173 -31.78 17.73 59.15
C LYS A 173 -30.99 16.84 58.20
N GLN A 174 -31.01 15.52 58.42
CA GLN A 174 -30.34 14.55 57.57
C GLN A 174 -31.00 14.49 56.17
N LEU A 175 -32.32 14.39 56.09
CA LEU A 175 -33.05 14.37 54.81
C LEU A 175 -32.82 15.63 53.97
N LYS A 176 -32.77 16.81 54.60
CA LYS A 176 -32.44 18.07 53.91
C LYS A 176 -31.02 18.02 53.33
N LYS A 177 -30.05 17.59 54.15
CA LYS A 177 -28.65 17.49 53.72
C LYS A 177 -28.50 16.49 52.57
N ASP A 178 -29.08 15.30 52.70
CA ASP A 178 -28.98 14.24 51.69
C ASP A 178 -29.65 14.67 50.37
N LEU A 179 -30.77 15.39 50.44
CA LEU A 179 -31.43 15.94 49.26
C LEU A 179 -30.57 17.01 48.56
N ASP A 180 -29.96 17.93 49.32
CA ASP A 180 -29.09 18.97 48.78
C ASP A 180 -27.81 18.37 48.16
N ASP A 181 -27.21 17.37 48.82
CA ASP A 181 -26.03 16.66 48.33
C ASP A 181 -26.37 15.89 47.03
N ALA A 182 -27.50 15.18 47.00
CA ALA A 182 -27.99 14.49 45.81
C ALA A 182 -28.30 15.46 44.65
N GLU A 183 -28.91 16.61 44.93
CA GLU A 183 -29.20 17.64 43.92
C GLU A 183 -27.93 18.18 43.30
N LYS A 184 -26.93 18.48 44.12
CA LYS A 184 -25.63 18.97 43.64
C LYS A 184 -24.93 17.93 42.78
N PHE A 185 -24.97 16.66 43.18
CA PHE A 185 -24.36 15.56 42.42
C PHE A 185 -25.06 15.33 41.08
N VAL A 186 -26.38 15.15 41.08
CA VAL A 186 -27.16 14.89 39.86
C VAL A 186 -27.04 16.04 38.86
N ARG A 187 -27.08 17.30 39.33
CA ARG A 187 -26.89 18.46 38.44
C ARG A 187 -25.53 18.43 37.74
N LYS A 188 -24.47 18.09 38.47
CA LYS A 188 -23.12 17.99 37.90
C LYS A 188 -23.02 16.90 36.83
N GLU A 189 -23.53 15.71 37.13
CA GLU A 189 -23.51 14.59 36.18
C GLU A 189 -24.30 14.89 34.90
N ILE A 190 -25.46 15.56 35.03
CA ILE A 190 -26.25 16.01 33.87
C ILE A 190 -25.46 17.02 33.02
N GLU A 191 -24.86 18.04 33.64
CA GLU A 191 -24.04 19.03 32.92
C GLU A 191 -22.85 18.39 32.20
N ASP A 192 -22.22 17.37 32.80
CA ASP A 192 -21.09 16.66 32.20
C ASP A 192 -21.53 15.80 31.01
N ILE A 193 -22.72 15.17 31.09
CA ILE A 193 -23.34 14.45 29.97
C ILE A 193 -23.68 15.42 28.83
N GLU A 194 -24.30 16.57 29.11
CA GLU A 194 -24.66 17.55 28.09
C GLU A 194 -23.42 18.02 27.31
N LYS A 195 -22.32 18.31 28.02
CA LYS A 195 -21.03 18.69 27.42
C LYS A 195 -20.42 17.58 26.58
N ALA A 196 -20.49 16.32 27.02
CA ALA A 196 -19.93 15.17 26.29
C ALA A 196 -20.71 14.84 25.01
N VAL A 197 -22.01 15.16 24.99
CA VAL A 197 -22.91 14.89 23.87
C VAL A 197 -22.92 16.02 22.83
N LYS A 198 -22.57 17.25 23.21
CA LYS A 198 -22.58 18.43 22.34
C LYS A 198 -21.61 18.28 21.18
#